data_AF-R9J096-F1
#
_entry.id   AF-R9J096-F1
#
_cell.length_a   1.000
_cell.length_b   1.000
_cell.length_c   1.000
_cell.angle_alpha   90.00
_cell.angle_beta   90.00
_cell.angle_gamma   90.00
#
_symmetry.space_group_name_H-M   'P 1'
#
loop_
_entity.id
_entity.type
_entity.pdbx_description
1 polymer ?
#
loop_
_entity_poly.entity_id
_entity_poly.type
_entity_poly.pdbx_seq_one_letter_code
_entity_poly.pdbx_strand_id
1 'polypeptide(L)'
;MANIYDGAFRTILNDCRKLIIPIINEIFGESFTGEEEIQFFPNEHFIDQKDEADKERITDTNFTVLGKTQKKYHIECESSLPDGKIMIRLFEYDAQIALDEGEFTEETLTVTFPNTAVLYLRSYKKTPDRMKYVIATPGGTVQYDVPIMKVQKYSLDDLFEKRLLMLIPFYIFSHENNFPEYNSNEQKLKELKAEYQVILERLDALEQQEIIGAFDKRTIIELSGITD
;
A
#
# COMPACT_ATOMS: atom_id res chain seq x y z
N MET A 1 -6.22 9.63 -14.09
CA MET A 1 -5.29 10.00 -13.00
C MET A 1 -5.13 8.90 -11.95
N ALA A 2 -5.99 7.87 -11.90
CA ALA A 2 -5.79 6.71 -11.01
C ALA A 2 -4.46 5.95 -11.24
N ASN A 3 -3.88 6.08 -12.45
CA ASN A 3 -2.72 5.32 -12.91
C ASN A 3 -1.35 5.80 -12.35
N ILE A 4 -1.17 7.10 -12.04
CA ILE A 4 0.18 7.61 -11.65
C ILE A 4 0.56 7.19 -10.23
N TYR A 5 -0.36 7.34 -9.27
CA TYR A 5 -0.08 7.02 -7.87
C TYR A 5 -0.09 5.51 -7.61
N ASP A 6 -0.95 4.76 -8.30
CA ASP A 6 -0.90 3.31 -8.33
C ASP A 6 0.43 2.82 -8.93
N GLY A 7 0.87 3.41 -10.05
CA GLY A 7 2.20 3.18 -10.61
C GLY A 7 3.33 3.44 -9.62
N ALA A 8 3.32 4.59 -8.93
CA ALA A 8 4.31 4.91 -7.90
C ALA A 8 4.31 3.88 -6.74
N PHE A 9 3.14 3.44 -6.30
CA PHE A 9 2.99 2.42 -5.26
C PHE A 9 3.59 1.08 -5.71
N ARG A 10 3.29 0.65 -6.95
CA ARG A 10 3.85 -0.58 -7.51
C ARG A 10 5.35 -0.48 -7.69
N THR A 11 5.87 0.65 -8.16
CA THR A 11 7.32 0.88 -8.29
C THR A 11 8.02 0.73 -6.94
N ILE A 12 7.58 1.45 -5.90
CA ILE A 12 8.23 1.35 -4.59
C ILE A 12 8.06 -0.04 -3.96
N LEU A 13 6.91 -0.70 -4.15
CA LEU A 13 6.67 -2.06 -3.66
C LEU A 13 7.62 -3.08 -4.29
N ASN A 14 7.86 -2.99 -5.60
CA ASN A 14 8.65 -3.97 -6.35
C ASN A 14 10.16 -3.68 -6.31
N ASP A 15 10.54 -2.40 -6.30
CA ASP A 15 11.93 -1.97 -6.38
C ASP A 15 12.55 -1.76 -4.98
N CYS A 16 11.76 -1.29 -4.00
CA CYS A 16 12.19 -1.00 -2.64
C CYS A 16 11.49 -1.93 -1.63
N ARG A 17 11.48 -3.22 -1.93
CA ARG A 17 10.64 -4.26 -1.28
C ARG A 17 10.63 -4.19 0.24
N LYS A 18 11.79 -4.00 0.89
CA LYS A 18 11.89 -3.96 2.35
C LYS A 18 11.06 -2.84 3.00
N LEU A 19 10.73 -1.77 2.26
CA LEU A 19 9.91 -0.66 2.76
C LEU A 19 8.44 -1.05 3.04
N ILE A 20 7.97 -2.20 2.53
CA ILE A 20 6.63 -2.70 2.85
C ILE A 20 6.55 -3.32 4.25
N ILE A 21 7.68 -3.75 4.84
CA ILE A 21 7.67 -4.45 6.14
C ILE A 21 7.11 -3.55 7.26
N PRO A 22 7.56 -2.29 7.43
CA PRO A 22 6.94 -1.39 8.41
C PRO A 22 5.45 -1.16 8.17
N ILE A 23 5.01 -1.13 6.91
CA ILE A 23 3.59 -0.99 6.54
C ILE A 23 2.79 -2.20 7.03
N ILE A 24 3.29 -3.42 6.79
CA ILE A 24 2.64 -4.66 7.23
C ILE A 24 2.58 -4.74 8.76
N ASN A 25 3.67 -4.40 9.45
CA ASN A 25 3.70 -4.36 10.91
C ASN A 25 2.65 -3.38 11.47
N GLU A 26 2.52 -2.18 10.88
CA GLU A 26 1.54 -1.18 11.31
C GLU A 26 0.10 -1.61 11.01
N ILE A 27 -0.17 -2.21 9.84
CA ILE A 27 -1.53 -2.60 9.42
C ILE A 27 -2.03 -3.83 10.18
N PHE A 28 -1.20 -4.87 10.26
CA PHE A 28 -1.61 -6.19 10.73
C PHE A 28 -1.13 -6.50 12.16
N GLY A 29 -0.35 -5.60 12.78
CA GLY A 29 0.22 -5.84 14.10
C GLY A 29 1.31 -6.92 14.09
N GLU A 30 1.96 -7.10 12.94
CA GLU A 30 3.09 -8.03 12.79
C GLU A 30 4.34 -7.48 13.51
N SER A 31 5.33 -8.36 13.67
CA SER A 31 6.61 -8.04 14.34
C SER A 31 7.80 -8.46 13.50
N PHE A 32 7.68 -8.28 12.18
CA PHE A 32 8.79 -8.50 11.26
C PHE A 32 9.92 -7.50 11.53
N THR A 33 11.15 -7.98 11.37
CA THR A 33 12.38 -7.28 11.74
C THR A 33 12.89 -6.34 10.65
N GLY A 34 12.52 -6.58 9.40
CA GLY A 34 13.07 -5.90 8.22
C GLY A 34 14.10 -6.74 7.44
N GLU A 35 14.47 -7.91 7.98
CA GLU A 35 15.42 -8.85 7.35
C GLU A 35 14.74 -10.05 6.68
N GLU A 36 13.41 -10.15 6.78
CA GLU A 36 12.64 -11.19 6.13
C GLU A 36 12.76 -11.09 4.59
N GLU A 37 12.85 -12.26 3.95
CA GLU A 37 12.79 -12.34 2.50
C GLU A 37 11.35 -12.07 2.02
N ILE A 38 11.23 -11.26 0.98
CA ILE A 38 9.94 -10.96 0.33
C ILE A 38 9.94 -11.57 -1.06
N GLN A 39 9.01 -12.50 -1.29
CA GLN A 39 8.84 -13.20 -2.55
C GLN A 39 7.58 -12.71 -3.26
N PHE A 40 7.76 -12.11 -4.43
CA PHE A 40 6.68 -11.74 -5.33
C PHE A 40 6.38 -12.90 -6.28
N PHE A 41 5.11 -13.10 -6.61
CA PHE A 41 4.68 -14.21 -7.47
C PHE A 41 4.41 -13.68 -8.89
N PRO A 42 5.16 -14.15 -9.90
CA PRO A 42 5.07 -13.63 -11.27
C PRO A 42 3.90 -14.17 -12.11
N ASN A 43 2.92 -14.87 -11.52
CA ASN A 43 1.81 -15.45 -12.27
C ASN A 43 0.85 -14.35 -12.77
N GLU A 44 1.02 -13.90 -14.00
CA GLU A 44 0.18 -12.83 -14.57
C GLU A 44 -1.29 -13.26 -14.69
N HIS A 45 -2.12 -12.79 -13.76
CA HIS A 45 -3.57 -12.90 -13.84
C HIS A 45 -4.17 -11.54 -14.26
N PHE A 46 -5.00 -11.58 -15.30
CA PHE A 46 -5.79 -10.45 -15.77
C PHE A 46 -7.24 -10.67 -15.34
N ILE A 47 -7.85 -9.70 -14.65
CA ILE A 47 -9.30 -9.64 -14.64
C ILE A 47 -9.74 -9.01 -15.96
N ASP A 48 -10.39 -9.80 -16.82
CA ASP A 48 -11.12 -9.29 -17.97
C ASP A 48 -12.37 -8.54 -17.50
N GLN A 49 -12.20 -7.32 -16.98
CA GLN A 49 -13.26 -6.33 -17.08
C GLN A 49 -13.33 -5.92 -18.55
N LYS A 50 -14.54 -5.83 -19.12
CA LYS A 50 -14.79 -5.61 -20.57
C LYS A 50 -14.24 -4.31 -21.18
N ASP A 51 -13.37 -3.59 -20.48
CA ASP A 51 -12.70 -2.38 -20.96
C ASP A 51 -11.18 -2.65 -21.06
N GLU A 52 -10.68 -2.72 -22.30
CA GLU A 52 -9.28 -3.03 -22.67
C GLU A 52 -8.20 -2.09 -22.05
N ALA A 53 -8.58 -1.08 -21.28
CA ALA A 53 -7.69 -0.04 -20.76
C ALA A 53 -7.20 -0.25 -19.32
N ASP A 54 -7.89 -1.06 -18.50
CA ASP A 54 -7.61 -1.22 -17.06
C ASP A 54 -7.23 -2.68 -16.72
N LYS A 55 -6.26 -3.25 -17.45
CA LYS A 55 -5.64 -4.53 -17.10
C LYS A 55 -4.71 -4.34 -15.89
N GLU A 56 -5.28 -4.21 -14.70
CA GLU A 56 -4.53 -4.22 -13.43
C GLU A 56 -3.97 -5.64 -13.17
N ARG A 57 -2.68 -5.71 -12.83
CA ARG A 57 -1.94 -6.96 -12.64
C ARG A 57 -1.90 -7.33 -11.16
N ILE A 58 -2.57 -8.44 -10.81
CA ILE A 58 -2.62 -8.99 -9.45
C ILE A 58 -1.23 -9.37 -8.91
N THR A 59 -0.27 -9.65 -9.80
CA THR A 59 1.11 -10.04 -9.46
C THR A 59 1.88 -8.96 -8.73
N ASP A 60 1.60 -7.70 -9.04
CA ASP A 60 2.49 -6.60 -8.69
C ASP A 60 2.26 -6.12 -7.24
N THR A 61 1.17 -6.58 -6.63
CA THR A 61 0.67 -6.19 -5.30
C THR A 61 0.46 -7.36 -4.34
N ASN A 62 0.75 -8.60 -4.76
CA ASN A 62 0.74 -9.79 -3.91
C ASN A 62 2.15 -10.36 -3.68
N PHE A 63 2.43 -10.74 -2.44
CA PHE A 63 3.75 -11.25 -2.06
C PHE A 63 3.68 -12.05 -0.77
N THR A 64 4.73 -12.83 -0.53
CA THR A 64 4.90 -13.60 0.70
C THR A 64 6.08 -13.04 1.48
N VAL A 65 5.89 -12.87 2.79
CA VAL A 65 6.98 -12.58 3.73
C VAL A 65 7.41 -13.89 4.40
N LEU A 66 8.68 -14.24 4.24
CA LEU A 66 9.31 -15.42 4.82
C LEU A 66 9.97 -15.07 6.16
N GLY A 67 9.15 -14.97 7.19
CA GLY A 67 9.60 -14.80 8.57
C GLY A 67 9.60 -16.12 9.36
N LYS A 68 9.34 -16.03 10.68
CA LYS A 68 9.09 -17.21 11.53
C LYS A 68 7.95 -18.09 11.02
N THR A 69 6.97 -17.45 10.39
CA THR A 69 5.86 -18.07 9.69
C THR A 69 5.76 -17.45 8.31
N GLN A 70 5.51 -18.28 7.30
CA GLN A 70 5.19 -17.81 5.96
C GLN A 70 3.79 -17.20 5.97
N LYS A 71 3.70 -15.93 5.56
CA LYS A 71 2.42 -15.23 5.42
C LYS A 71 2.34 -14.53 4.08
N LYS A 72 1.22 -14.72 3.40
CA LYS A 72 0.90 -14.05 2.15
C LYS A 72 0.12 -12.77 2.40
N TYR A 73 0.45 -11.74 1.66
CA TYR A 73 -0.18 -10.43 1.70
C TYR A 73 -0.62 -10.01 0.31
N HIS A 74 -1.67 -9.21 0.28
CA HIS A 74 -2.14 -8.51 -0.91
C HIS A 74 -2.50 -7.08 -0.50
N ILE A 75 -1.79 -6.09 -1.04
CA ILE A 75 -1.94 -4.69 -0.62
C ILE A 75 -2.16 -3.82 -1.84
N GLU A 76 -3.33 -3.22 -1.94
CA GLU A 76 -3.66 -2.29 -3.02
C GLU A 76 -3.59 -0.83 -2.57
N CYS A 77 -3.35 0.06 -3.53
CA CYS A 77 -3.36 1.50 -3.32
C CYS A 77 -4.55 2.13 -4.05
N GLU A 78 -5.40 2.86 -3.32
CA GLU A 78 -6.54 3.58 -3.90
C GLU A 78 -6.36 5.09 -3.72
N SER A 79 -6.30 5.78 -4.85
CA SER A 79 -6.17 7.24 -4.91
C SER A 79 -7.51 7.95 -5.14
N SER A 80 -8.54 7.23 -5.58
CA SER A 80 -9.89 7.74 -5.84
C SER A 80 -10.67 7.91 -4.54
N LEU A 81 -11.75 8.67 -4.61
CA LEU A 81 -12.69 8.72 -3.49
C LEU A 81 -13.34 7.34 -3.30
N PRO A 82 -13.58 6.90 -2.05
CA PRO A 82 -14.21 5.60 -1.78
C PRO A 82 -15.58 5.47 -2.47
N ASP A 83 -15.64 4.72 -3.57
CA ASP A 83 -16.84 4.45 -4.37
C ASP A 83 -17.31 2.97 -4.28
N GLY A 84 -16.59 2.16 -3.48
CA GLY A 84 -16.85 0.75 -3.26
C GLY A 84 -16.28 -0.19 -4.32
N LYS A 85 -15.81 0.31 -5.47
CA LYS A 85 -15.25 -0.55 -6.54
C LYS A 85 -14.00 -1.29 -6.10
N ILE A 86 -13.15 -0.64 -5.32
CA ILE A 86 -11.95 -1.25 -4.74
C ILE A 86 -12.25 -2.49 -3.89
N MET A 87 -13.40 -2.53 -3.20
CA MET A 87 -13.79 -3.70 -2.41
C MET A 87 -14.09 -4.91 -3.29
N ILE A 88 -14.72 -4.68 -4.45
CA ILE A 88 -15.00 -5.75 -5.43
C ILE A 88 -13.68 -6.24 -6.02
N ARG A 89 -12.82 -5.33 -6.50
CA ARG A 89 -11.51 -5.68 -7.08
C ARG A 89 -10.66 -6.49 -6.10
N LEU A 90 -10.55 -6.04 -4.84
CA LEU A 90 -9.80 -6.75 -3.81
C LEU A 90 -10.33 -8.18 -3.61
N PHE A 91 -11.65 -8.36 -3.50
CA PHE A 91 -12.20 -9.70 -3.31
C PHE A 91 -11.97 -10.61 -4.53
N GLU A 92 -12.12 -10.08 -5.75
CA GLU A 92 -11.85 -10.82 -6.98
C GLU A 92 -10.38 -11.26 -7.05
N TYR A 93 -9.44 -10.40 -6.65
CA TYR A 93 -8.02 -10.72 -6.57
C TYR A 93 -7.71 -11.73 -5.47
N ASP A 94 -8.25 -11.53 -4.27
CA ASP A 94 -8.05 -12.44 -3.15
C ASP A 94 -8.54 -13.85 -3.48
N ALA A 95 -9.69 -13.97 -4.15
CA ALA A 95 -10.24 -15.25 -4.58
C ALA A 95 -9.35 -15.94 -5.65
N GLN A 96 -8.77 -15.18 -6.59
CA GLN A 96 -7.83 -15.73 -7.57
C GLN A 96 -6.55 -16.22 -6.90
N ILE A 97 -5.94 -15.39 -6.05
CA ILE A 97 -4.75 -15.75 -5.27
C ILE A 97 -5.01 -17.03 -4.45
N ALA A 98 -6.17 -17.13 -3.81
CA ALA A 98 -6.55 -18.29 -3.01
C ALA A 98 -6.78 -19.55 -3.85
N LEU A 99 -7.26 -19.41 -5.09
CA LEU A 99 -7.47 -20.52 -6.03
C LEU A 99 -6.16 -21.01 -6.63
N ASP A 100 -5.23 -20.10 -6.95
CA ASP A 100 -3.93 -20.45 -7.54
C ASP A 100 -3.08 -21.31 -6.58
N GLU A 101 -3.26 -21.10 -5.27
CA GLU A 101 -2.62 -21.88 -4.21
C GLU A 101 -3.56 -22.91 -3.57
N GLY A 102 -4.73 -23.15 -4.18
CA GLY A 102 -5.70 -24.09 -3.67
C GLY A 102 -5.14 -25.52 -3.62
N GLU A 103 -5.32 -26.19 -2.49
CA GLU A 103 -4.99 -27.60 -2.35
C GLU A 103 -6.19 -28.46 -2.75
N PHE A 104 -5.96 -29.39 -3.67
CA PHE A 104 -6.96 -30.36 -4.08
C PHE A 104 -6.60 -31.75 -3.57
N THR A 105 -7.44 -32.30 -2.70
CA THR A 105 -7.31 -33.67 -2.18
C THR A 105 -8.60 -34.44 -2.41
N GLU A 106 -8.54 -35.48 -3.23
CA GLU A 106 -9.68 -36.32 -3.66
C GLU A 106 -10.83 -35.50 -4.25
N GLU A 107 -11.75 -35.03 -3.41
CA GLU A 107 -12.98 -34.30 -3.77
C GLU A 107 -13.08 -32.98 -2.97
N THR A 108 -12.02 -32.60 -2.26
CA THR A 108 -11.95 -31.40 -1.41
C THR A 108 -11.02 -30.36 -2.04
N LEU A 109 -11.55 -29.15 -2.24
CA LEU A 109 -10.78 -27.94 -2.55
C LEU A 109 -10.65 -27.09 -1.28
N THR A 110 -9.42 -26.89 -0.83
CA THR A 110 -9.10 -25.96 0.27
C THR A 110 -8.40 -24.75 -0.29
N VAL A 111 -8.96 -23.56 -0.07
CA VAL A 111 -8.37 -22.29 -0.50
C VAL A 111 -8.08 -21.42 0.72
N THR A 112 -6.96 -20.69 0.68
CA THR A 112 -6.57 -19.77 1.76
C THR A 112 -6.47 -18.36 1.20
N PHE A 113 -7.31 -17.46 1.71
CA PHE A 113 -7.27 -16.05 1.30
C PHE A 113 -6.02 -15.35 1.89
N PRO A 114 -5.39 -14.42 1.16
CA PRO A 114 -4.23 -13.67 1.65
C PRO A 114 -4.60 -12.69 2.77
N ASN A 115 -3.58 -12.17 3.47
CA ASN A 115 -3.76 -11.06 4.41
C ASN A 115 -3.88 -9.76 3.60
N THR A 116 -5.12 -9.35 3.38
CA THR A 116 -5.42 -8.23 2.46
C THR A 116 -5.57 -6.91 3.20
N ALA A 117 -5.07 -5.83 2.61
CA ALA A 117 -5.30 -4.47 3.07
C ALA A 117 -5.33 -3.47 1.91
N VAL A 118 -5.82 -2.26 2.20
CA VAL A 118 -5.79 -1.17 1.23
C VAL A 118 -5.19 0.10 1.82
N LEU A 119 -4.32 0.74 1.04
CA LEU A 119 -3.76 2.04 1.31
C LEU A 119 -4.62 3.11 0.61
N TYR A 120 -5.32 3.93 1.39
CA TYR A 120 -6.07 5.07 0.90
C TYR A 120 -5.24 6.34 0.98
N LEU A 121 -4.98 6.92 -0.19
CA LEU A 121 -4.29 8.22 -0.29
C LEU A 121 -5.23 9.35 0.11
N ARG A 122 -6.51 9.23 -0.27
CA ARG A 122 -7.57 10.17 0.07
C ARG A 122 -8.57 9.53 1.03
N SER A 123 -8.94 10.27 2.06
CA SER A 123 -9.95 9.86 3.03
C SER A 123 -10.80 11.06 3.47
N TYR A 124 -12.00 10.78 3.96
CA TYR A 124 -12.89 11.78 4.55
C TYR A 124 -13.36 11.30 5.92
N LYS A 125 -14.04 12.17 6.67
CA LYS A 125 -14.44 11.89 8.06
C LYS A 125 -15.21 10.58 8.28
N LYS A 126 -15.88 10.04 7.26
CA LYS A 126 -16.62 8.77 7.37
C LYS A 126 -15.91 7.58 6.73
N THR A 127 -14.71 7.75 6.18
CA THR A 127 -13.91 6.62 5.67
C THR A 127 -13.58 5.70 6.85
N PRO A 128 -14.09 4.45 6.85
CA PRO A 128 -13.87 3.52 7.95
C PRO A 128 -12.40 3.12 8.04
N ASP A 129 -11.98 2.59 9.18
CA ASP A 129 -10.64 1.99 9.34
C ASP A 129 -10.58 0.56 8.80
N ARG A 130 -11.72 -0.04 8.48
CA ARG A 130 -11.86 -1.42 8.02
C ARG A 130 -13.02 -1.57 7.03
N MET A 131 -12.82 -2.41 6.02
CA MET A 131 -13.87 -3.01 5.21
C MET A 131 -14.26 -4.36 5.82
N LYS A 132 -15.39 -4.93 5.40
CA LYS A 132 -15.84 -6.24 5.86
C LYS A 132 -16.19 -7.12 4.69
N TYR A 133 -15.61 -8.31 4.65
CA TYR A 133 -16.06 -9.38 3.77
C TYR A 133 -17.08 -10.25 4.51
N VAL A 134 -18.17 -10.56 3.81
CA VAL A 134 -19.21 -11.47 4.29
C VAL A 134 -19.50 -12.47 3.18
N ILE A 135 -19.08 -13.71 3.37
CA ILE A 135 -19.25 -14.80 2.42
C ILE A 135 -20.39 -15.69 2.94
N ALA A 136 -21.58 -15.51 2.37
CA ALA A 136 -22.75 -16.32 2.68
C ALA A 136 -22.82 -17.53 1.73
N THR A 137 -22.85 -18.73 2.30
CA THR A 137 -22.98 -20.00 1.57
C THR A 137 -24.21 -20.76 2.07
N PRO A 138 -24.69 -21.80 1.35
CA PRO A 138 -25.78 -22.64 1.83
C PRO A 138 -25.50 -23.32 3.19
N GLY A 139 -24.22 -23.54 3.53
CA GLY A 139 -23.80 -24.23 4.75
C GLY A 139 -23.43 -23.31 5.92
N GLY A 140 -23.39 -21.98 5.71
CA GLY A 140 -23.01 -21.03 6.76
C GLY A 140 -22.49 -19.71 6.22
N THR A 141 -22.04 -18.84 7.12
CA THR A 141 -21.49 -17.52 6.77
C THR A 141 -20.13 -17.35 7.42
N VAL A 142 -19.15 -16.94 6.63
CA VAL A 142 -17.83 -16.51 7.11
C VAL A 142 -17.74 -15.00 6.96
N GLN A 143 -17.20 -14.32 7.97
CA GLN A 143 -16.98 -12.88 7.93
C GLN A 143 -15.62 -12.52 8.52
N TYR A 144 -14.95 -11.55 7.93
CA TYR A 144 -13.70 -10.99 8.45
C TYR A 144 -13.50 -9.55 7.96
N ASP A 145 -12.65 -8.82 8.68
CA ASP A 145 -12.33 -7.43 8.35
C ASP A 145 -11.11 -7.36 7.43
N VAL A 146 -11.12 -6.38 6.52
CA VAL A 146 -9.98 -6.00 5.68
C VAL A 146 -9.52 -4.60 6.12
N PRO A 147 -8.31 -4.46 6.69
CA PRO A 147 -7.81 -3.17 7.16
C PRO A 147 -7.68 -2.10 6.06
N ILE A 148 -7.94 -0.84 6.43
CA ILE A 148 -7.66 0.34 5.61
C ILE A 148 -6.58 1.18 6.31
N MET A 149 -5.46 1.38 5.64
CA MET A 149 -4.45 2.36 6.04
C MET A 149 -4.74 3.70 5.34
N LYS A 150 -4.83 4.80 6.09
CA LYS A 150 -5.09 6.14 5.53
C LYS A 150 -3.83 6.98 5.64
N VAL A 151 -3.28 7.43 4.51
CA VAL A 151 -2.05 8.26 4.50
C VAL A 151 -2.25 9.53 5.34
N GLN A 152 -3.41 10.17 5.20
CA GLN A 152 -3.76 11.41 5.92
C GLN A 152 -3.88 11.26 7.45
N LYS A 153 -3.76 10.05 8.00
CA LYS A 153 -3.76 9.81 9.45
C LYS A 153 -2.37 10.00 10.08
N TYR A 154 -1.31 9.94 9.28
CA TYR A 154 0.06 9.99 9.76
C TYR A 154 0.63 11.39 9.60
N SER A 155 1.20 11.91 10.69
CA SER A 155 2.05 13.11 10.64
C SER A 155 3.40 12.77 10.02
N LEU A 156 4.15 13.81 9.61
CA LEU A 156 5.52 13.65 9.17
C LEU A 156 6.38 12.88 10.21
N ASP A 157 6.21 13.17 11.50
CA ASP A 157 6.94 12.47 12.55
C ASP A 157 6.56 11.01 12.66
N ASP A 158 5.26 10.67 12.58
CA ASP A 158 4.80 9.28 12.55
C ASP A 158 5.46 8.50 11.41
N LEU A 159 5.56 9.10 10.21
CA LEU A 159 6.13 8.42 9.05
C LEU A 159 7.58 7.99 9.27
N PHE A 160 8.38 8.80 9.96
CA PHE A 160 9.78 8.49 10.21
C PHE A 160 9.99 7.68 11.48
N GLU A 161 9.28 7.98 12.57
CA GLU A 161 9.38 7.22 13.84
C GLU A 161 8.96 5.77 13.64
N LYS A 162 7.91 5.53 12.84
CA LYS A 162 7.42 4.20 12.52
C LYS A 162 8.04 3.61 11.25
N ARG A 163 8.96 4.32 10.60
CA ARG A 163 9.61 3.94 9.33
C ARG A 163 8.63 3.61 8.20
N LEU A 164 7.49 4.29 8.15
CA LEU A 164 6.50 4.18 7.07
C LEU A 164 6.94 4.96 5.82
N LEU A 165 8.22 4.81 5.44
CA LEU A 165 8.88 5.60 4.39
C LEU A 165 8.24 5.37 3.02
N MET A 166 7.62 4.21 2.80
CA MET A 166 6.84 3.91 1.61
C MET A 166 5.69 4.91 1.38
N LEU A 167 5.23 5.60 2.43
CA LEU A 167 4.16 6.60 2.34
C LEU A 167 4.65 8.01 1.97
N ILE A 168 5.95 8.28 2.01
CA ILE A 168 6.50 9.62 1.75
C ILE A 168 6.09 10.15 0.36
N PRO A 169 6.13 9.37 -0.74
CA PRO A 169 5.64 9.83 -2.05
C PRO A 169 4.19 10.29 -2.06
N PHE A 170 3.40 9.84 -1.10
CA PHE A 170 1.98 10.15 -0.97
C PHE A 170 1.69 11.17 0.14
N TYR A 171 2.71 11.66 0.85
CA TYR A 171 2.52 12.60 1.95
C TYR A 171 1.78 13.88 1.52
N ILE A 172 1.93 14.28 0.26
CA ILE A 172 1.27 15.44 -0.34
C ILE A 172 -0.27 15.39 -0.20
N PHE A 173 -0.87 14.20 -0.09
CA PHE A 173 -2.31 14.06 0.11
C PHE A 173 -2.79 14.52 1.49
N SER A 174 -1.91 14.56 2.51
CA SER A 174 -2.22 15.18 3.81
C SER A 174 -2.45 16.70 3.68
N HIS A 175 -1.87 17.30 2.63
CA HIS A 175 -1.93 18.73 2.33
C HIS A 175 -3.00 19.09 1.30
N GLU A 176 -3.69 18.12 0.71
CA GLU A 176 -4.59 18.33 -0.44
C GLU A 176 -5.67 19.41 -0.19
N ASN A 177 -6.26 19.43 1.01
CA ASN A 177 -7.27 20.42 1.39
C ASN A 177 -6.72 21.86 1.45
N ASN A 178 -5.41 22.03 1.59
CA ASN A 178 -4.74 23.31 1.74
C ASN A 178 -4.13 23.82 0.42
N PHE A 179 -4.21 23.06 -0.68
CA PHE A 179 -3.69 23.50 -1.99
C PHE A 179 -4.19 24.87 -2.44
N PRO A 180 -5.48 25.25 -2.27
CA PRO A 180 -5.93 26.59 -2.60
C PRO A 180 -5.21 27.69 -1.80
N GLU A 181 -4.84 27.41 -0.55
CA GLU A 181 -4.08 28.33 0.31
C GLU A 181 -2.62 28.45 -0.17
N TYR A 182 -1.95 27.35 -0.48
CA TYR A 182 -0.58 27.39 -1.02
C TYR A 182 -0.49 28.15 -2.34
N ASN A 183 -1.51 28.04 -3.19
CA ASN A 183 -1.57 28.76 -4.47
C ASN A 183 -1.80 30.27 -4.32
N SER A 184 -2.37 30.71 -3.20
CA SER A 184 -2.73 32.12 -2.97
C SER A 184 -1.87 32.81 -1.90
N ASN A 185 -1.06 32.07 -1.14
CA ASN A 185 -0.22 32.57 -0.07
C ASN A 185 1.22 32.03 -0.17
N GLU A 186 2.13 32.92 -0.61
CA GLU A 186 3.55 32.58 -0.79
C GLU A 186 4.22 32.12 0.52
N GLN A 187 3.84 32.67 1.66
CA GLN A 187 4.40 32.28 2.96
C GLN A 187 4.01 30.84 3.30
N LYS A 188 2.75 30.46 3.06
CA LYS A 188 2.27 29.09 3.28
C LYS A 188 2.93 28.09 2.34
N LEU A 189 3.18 28.48 1.09
CA LEU A 189 3.94 27.65 0.15
C LEU A 189 5.40 27.48 0.60
N LYS A 190 6.03 28.53 1.15
CA LYS A 190 7.39 28.44 1.72
C LYS A 190 7.45 27.49 2.92
N GLU A 191 6.44 27.52 3.78
CA GLU A 191 6.31 26.58 4.91
C GLU A 191 6.24 25.13 4.41
N LEU A 192 5.41 24.84 3.40
CA LEU A 192 5.33 23.51 2.78
C LEU A 192 6.68 23.07 2.18
N LYS A 193 7.37 23.96 1.46
CA LYS A 193 8.69 23.65 0.89
C LYS A 193 9.73 23.35 1.98
N ALA A 194 9.70 24.09 3.08
CA ALA A 194 10.60 23.84 4.21
C ALA A 194 10.32 22.48 4.86
N GLU A 195 9.05 22.09 4.97
CA GLU A 195 8.67 20.76 5.44
C GLU A 195 9.19 19.64 4.52
N TYR A 196 9.12 19.82 3.21
CA TYR A 196 9.72 18.88 2.25
C TYR A 196 11.26 18.87 2.30
N GLN A 197 11.90 19.99 2.62
CA GLN A 197 13.34 20.00 2.88
C GLN A 197 13.69 19.14 4.11
N VAL A 198 12.87 19.17 5.17
CA VAL A 198 13.06 18.29 6.34
C VAL A 198 12.91 16.82 5.96
N ILE A 199 12.01 16.46 5.03
CA ILE A 199 11.92 15.08 4.51
C ILE A 199 13.26 14.66 3.89
N LEU A 200 13.86 15.50 3.04
CA LEU A 200 15.15 15.22 2.40
C LEU A 200 16.26 15.02 3.45
N GLU A 201 16.38 15.93 4.42
CA GLU A 201 17.38 15.86 5.48
C GLU A 201 17.24 14.58 6.34
N ARG A 202 15.99 14.19 6.66
CA ARG A 202 15.74 12.96 7.42
C ARG A 202 16.05 11.70 6.60
N LEU A 203 15.74 11.69 5.30
CA LEU A 203 16.10 10.59 4.41
C LEU A 203 17.62 10.45 4.26
N ASP A 204 18.34 11.57 4.13
CA ASP A 204 19.82 11.58 4.12
C ASP A 204 20.39 11.01 5.42
N ALA A 205 19.83 11.40 6.57
CA ALA A 205 20.26 10.87 7.86
C ALA A 205 20.03 9.35 7.98
N LEU A 206 18.93 8.83 7.43
CA LEU A 206 18.65 7.38 7.41
C LEU A 206 19.61 6.63 6.49
N GLU A 207 19.96 7.18 5.33
CA GLU A 207 20.96 6.59 4.42
C GLU A 207 22.35 6.58 5.07
N GLN A 208 22.77 7.68 5.70
CA GLN A 208 24.05 7.76 6.41
C GLN A 208 24.15 6.76 7.57
N GLN A 209 23.03 6.40 8.16
CA GLN A 209 22.93 5.38 9.22
C GLN A 209 22.75 3.95 8.67
N GLU A 210 22.80 3.77 7.35
CA GLU A 210 22.60 2.49 6.66
C GLU A 210 21.23 1.84 6.96
N ILE A 211 20.25 2.66 7.37
CA ILE A 211 18.87 2.20 7.62
C ILE A 211 18.13 1.98 6.30
N ILE A 212 18.39 2.82 5.30
CA ILE A 212 17.92 2.67 3.92
C ILE A 212 19.08 2.74 2.95
N GLY A 213 18.95 2.08 1.79
CA GLY A 213 19.96 2.19 0.74
C GLY A 213 19.84 3.50 -0.05
N ALA A 214 20.93 3.88 -0.73
CA ALA A 214 20.95 5.01 -1.65
C ALA A 214 19.87 4.90 -2.75
N PHE A 215 19.62 3.67 -3.20
CA PHE A 215 18.57 3.37 -4.17
C PHE A 215 17.18 3.67 -3.59
N ASP A 216 16.86 3.16 -2.39
CA ASP A 216 15.57 3.41 -1.74
C ASP A 216 15.30 4.90 -1.54
N LYS A 217 16.31 5.63 -1.05
CA LYS A 217 16.24 7.08 -0.87
C LYS A 217 15.91 7.77 -2.20
N ARG A 218 16.66 7.45 -3.25
CA ARG A 218 16.49 8.04 -4.57
C ARG A 218 15.10 7.77 -5.14
N THR A 219 14.62 6.53 -5.05
CA THR A 219 13.27 6.14 -5.51
C THR A 219 12.19 6.90 -4.76
N ILE A 220 12.30 7.04 -3.43
CA ILE A 220 11.36 7.84 -2.63
C ILE A 220 11.34 9.29 -3.11
N ILE A 221 12.50 9.93 -3.30
CA ILE A 221 12.61 11.33 -3.73
C ILE A 221 12.00 11.52 -5.13
N GLU A 222 12.38 10.66 -6.08
CA GLU A 222 11.90 10.71 -7.46
C GLU A 222 10.37 10.57 -7.54
N LEU A 223 9.80 9.60 -6.82
CA LEU A 223 8.35 9.39 -6.78
C LEU A 223 7.60 10.48 -6.02
N SER A 224 8.25 11.15 -5.08
CA SER A 224 7.68 12.29 -4.35
C SER A 224 7.63 13.57 -5.19
N GLY A 225 8.27 13.60 -6.37
CA GLY A 225 8.38 14.80 -7.21
C GLY A 225 9.17 15.92 -6.55
N ILE A 226 10.05 15.59 -5.59
CA ILE A 226 10.90 16.56 -4.92
C ILE A 226 12.12 16.77 -5.81
N THR A 227 12.21 17.94 -6.44
CA THR A 227 13.38 18.36 -7.22
C THR A 227 14.10 19.47 -6.48
N ASP A 228 15.43 19.41 -6.47
CA ASP A 228 16.32 20.49 -6.02
C ASP A 228 16.10 21.80 -6.80
#